data_AF-A0A7C1KW82-F1
#
_entry.id   AF-A0A7C1KW82-F1
#
_cell.length_a   1.000
_cell.length_b   1.000
_cell.length_c   1.000
_cell.angle_alpha   90.00
_cell.angle_beta   90.00
_cell.angle_gamma   90.00
#
_symmetry.space_group_name_H-M   'P 1'
#
loop_
_entity.id
_entity.type
_entity.pdbx_description
1 polymer ?
#
loop_
_entity_poly.entity_id
_entity_poly.type
_entity_poly.pdbx_seq_one_letter_code
_entity_poly.pdbx_strand_id
1 'polypeptide(L)'
;MKKIVLITILSFLLLSFGMQVFAQDAELPSPGLLPDNVFYFLKTWKEQIQLFFTFDAEKKAEQYIHLADVRLAEYQKMIEKGKEEIAQRVLAKYEKQLGHALSKAKELQNKGKDNQDLFQKIEDTTVKHISVLEKNMANVSENAKKGLEKALESSKKVAQEKAVQNFEVFEAKCIEAGGAPEVCVEFKVNLQSSKTLRTFCIEKGGPLEQCEKFPAQGFKSFEQIEAYCMESWGAPSELCASLVIRCRELGITTAEECFLVLSIATVKTSPAPSSSE
;
A
#
# COMPACT_ATOMS: atom_id res chain seq x y z
N MET A 1 -47.30 37.95 -17.69
CA MET A 1 -47.04 37.48 -16.31
C MET A 1 -46.54 36.02 -16.27
N LYS A 2 -47.23 35.03 -16.87
CA LYS A 2 -46.81 33.62 -16.85
C LYS A 2 -45.39 33.34 -17.40
N LYS A 3 -44.96 34.06 -18.44
CA LYS A 3 -43.62 33.91 -19.05
C LYS A 3 -42.48 34.49 -18.20
N ILE A 4 -42.75 35.52 -17.40
CA ILE A 4 -41.76 36.15 -16.52
C ILE A 4 -41.53 35.29 -15.27
N VAL A 5 -42.60 34.67 -14.75
CA VAL A 5 -42.53 33.71 -13.64
C VAL A 5 -41.78 32.43 -14.03
N LEU A 6 -41.89 31.99 -15.30
CA LEU A 6 -41.17 30.80 -15.77
C LEU A 6 -39.65 31.02 -15.84
N ILE A 7 -39.23 32.22 -16.24
CA ILE A 7 -37.81 32.58 -16.40
C ILE A 7 -37.13 32.75 -15.03
N THR A 8 -37.83 33.28 -14.03
CA THR A 8 -37.29 33.40 -12.66
C THR A 8 -37.14 32.05 -11.97
N ILE A 9 -38.07 31.10 -12.20
CA ILE A 9 -37.96 29.74 -11.65
C ILE A 9 -36.82 28.96 -12.32
N LEU A 10 -36.64 29.10 -13.64
CA LEU A 10 -35.55 28.45 -14.37
C LEU A 10 -34.17 28.99 -13.96
N SER A 11 -34.08 30.29 -13.70
CA SER A 11 -32.84 30.92 -13.22
C SER A 11 -32.49 30.55 -11.78
N PHE A 12 -33.48 30.20 -10.94
CA PHE A 12 -33.25 29.73 -9.57
C PHE A 12 -32.87 28.23 -9.53
N LEU A 13 -33.36 27.43 -10.49
CA LEU A 13 -32.98 26.02 -10.64
C LEU A 13 -31.53 25.84 -11.13
N LEU A 14 -31.02 26.77 -11.95
CA LEU A 14 -29.64 26.70 -12.46
C LEU A 14 -28.59 27.14 -11.42
N LEU A 15 -28.99 27.84 -10.36
CA LEU A 15 -28.11 28.23 -9.24
C LEU A 15 -28.00 27.17 -8.13
N SER A 16 -28.82 26.11 -8.19
CA SER A 16 -28.82 25.01 -7.19
C SER A 16 -28.08 23.76 -7.66
N PHE A 17 -27.63 23.70 -8.92
CA PHE A 17 -26.66 22.71 -9.39
C PHE A 17 -25.25 23.20 -9.12
N GLY A 18 -24.93 23.35 -7.83
CA GLY A 18 -23.56 23.55 -7.38
C GLY A 18 -22.70 22.40 -7.89
N MET A 19 -21.61 22.75 -8.56
CA MET A 19 -20.52 21.85 -8.94
C MET A 19 -20.16 20.97 -7.73
N GLN A 20 -20.56 19.70 -7.75
CA GLN A 20 -20.02 18.72 -6.82
C GLN A 20 -18.60 18.40 -7.28
N VAL A 21 -17.63 19.13 -6.74
CA VAL A 21 -16.23 18.75 -6.79
C VAL A 21 -16.11 17.51 -5.91
N PHE A 22 -16.01 16.33 -6.51
CA PHE A 22 -15.61 15.12 -5.79
C PHE A 22 -14.11 15.22 -5.47
N ALA A 23 -13.78 15.95 -4.41
CA ALA A 23 -12.55 15.68 -3.69
C ALA A 23 -12.76 14.35 -2.97
N GLN A 24 -12.14 13.27 -3.46
CA GLN A 24 -11.97 12.05 -2.66
C GLN A 24 -11.00 12.39 -1.53
N ASP A 25 -11.52 12.99 -0.47
CA ASP A 25 -10.83 13.02 0.81
C ASP A 25 -10.96 11.62 1.42
N ALA A 26 -9.82 11.03 1.76
CA ALA A 26 -9.77 9.81 2.53
C ALA A 26 -10.51 10.09 3.86
N GLU A 27 -11.74 9.57 3.97
CA GLU A 27 -12.65 9.92 5.04
C GLU A 27 -12.20 9.21 6.33
N LEU A 28 -11.44 9.92 7.16
CA LEU A 28 -11.06 9.46 8.48
C LEU A 28 -12.26 9.54 9.43
N PRO A 29 -12.34 8.66 10.45
CA PRO A 29 -13.41 8.72 11.43
C PRO A 29 -13.35 10.02 12.23
N SER A 30 -14.48 10.38 12.82
CA SER A 30 -14.52 11.52 13.76
C SER A 30 -13.54 11.28 14.91
N PRO A 31 -12.65 12.24 15.21
CA PRO A 31 -11.67 12.08 16.28
C PRO A 31 -12.31 12.16 17.68
N GLY A 32 -13.57 12.58 17.82
CA GLY A 32 -14.21 12.74 19.12
C GLY A 32 -13.42 13.66 20.06
N LEU A 33 -13.14 13.20 21.28
CA LEU A 33 -12.37 13.98 22.25
C LEU A 33 -10.90 14.12 21.83
N LEU A 34 -10.46 15.37 21.66
CA LEU A 34 -9.13 15.71 21.17
C LEU A 34 -8.05 15.67 22.27
N PRO A 35 -6.77 15.44 21.90
CA PRO A 35 -5.64 15.32 22.83
C PRO A 35 -5.26 16.60 23.56
N ASP A 36 -5.80 17.75 23.16
CA ASP A 36 -5.62 19.03 23.85
C ASP A 36 -6.72 19.31 24.89
N ASN A 37 -7.66 18.38 25.09
CA ASN A 37 -8.68 18.44 26.12
C ASN A 37 -8.20 17.75 27.41
N VAL A 38 -8.46 18.37 28.57
CA VAL A 38 -8.07 17.85 29.89
C VAL A 38 -8.65 16.45 30.17
N PHE A 39 -9.84 16.13 29.66
CA PHE A 39 -10.49 14.83 29.83
C PHE A 39 -10.04 13.76 28.84
N TYR A 40 -9.06 14.05 27.97
CA TYR A 40 -8.58 13.08 26.98
C TYR A 40 -8.07 11.77 27.61
N PHE A 41 -7.59 11.83 28.86
CA PHE A 41 -7.21 10.63 29.60
C PHE A 41 -8.35 9.60 29.72
N LEU A 42 -9.61 10.05 29.85
CA LEU A 42 -10.78 9.18 29.92
C LEU A 42 -11.00 8.43 28.60
N LYS A 43 -10.80 9.11 27.47
CA LYS A 43 -10.85 8.49 26.15
C LYS A 43 -9.79 7.39 26.05
N THR A 44 -8.53 7.72 26.33
CA THR A 44 -7.45 6.73 26.26
C THR A 44 -7.64 5.57 27.23
N TRP A 45 -8.18 5.82 28.42
CA TRP A 45 -8.47 4.79 29.42
C TRP A 45 -9.55 3.82 28.94
N LYS A 46 -10.65 4.34 28.37
CA LYS A 46 -11.70 3.52 27.76
C LYS A 46 -11.16 2.64 26.64
N GLU A 47 -10.33 3.19 25.78
CA GLU A 47 -9.69 2.44 24.68
C GLU A 47 -8.77 1.32 25.21
N GLN A 48 -7.99 1.60 26.26
CA GLN A 48 -7.15 0.57 26.88
C GLN A 48 -7.99 -0.54 27.54
N ILE A 49 -9.09 -0.20 28.21
CA ILE A 49 -10.04 -1.20 28.75
C ILE A 49 -10.61 -2.05 27.63
N GLN A 50 -11.08 -1.42 26.55
CA GLN A 50 -11.61 -2.14 25.40
C GLN A 50 -10.56 -3.10 24.83
N LEU A 51 -9.34 -2.62 24.58
CA LEU A 51 -8.23 -3.48 24.14
C LEU A 51 -7.91 -4.59 25.12
N PHE A 52 -7.94 -4.33 26.43
CA PHE A 52 -7.65 -5.34 27.45
C PHE A 52 -8.65 -6.50 27.37
N PHE A 53 -9.95 -6.20 27.23
CA PHE A 53 -11.02 -7.19 27.16
C PHE A 53 -11.26 -7.79 25.75
N THR A 54 -10.64 -7.25 24.69
CA THR A 54 -10.66 -7.89 23.36
C THR A 54 -9.63 -9.03 23.31
N PHE A 55 -10.04 -10.25 23.70
CA PHE A 55 -9.13 -11.41 23.73
C PHE A 55 -8.81 -12.00 22.35
N ASP A 56 -9.77 -11.92 21.43
CA ASP A 56 -9.58 -12.40 20.07
C ASP A 56 -8.54 -11.55 19.32
N ALA A 57 -7.54 -12.21 18.73
CA ALA A 57 -6.40 -11.52 18.14
C ALA A 57 -6.76 -10.77 16.85
N GLU A 58 -7.72 -11.28 16.07
CA GLU A 58 -8.21 -10.64 14.85
C GLU A 58 -8.98 -9.37 15.20
N LYS A 59 -9.98 -9.47 16.07
CA LYS A 59 -10.72 -8.30 16.58
C LYS A 59 -9.81 -7.28 17.26
N LYS A 60 -8.76 -7.74 17.94
CA LYS A 60 -7.77 -6.85 18.56
C LYS A 60 -6.92 -6.14 17.50
N ALA A 61 -6.53 -6.81 16.42
CA ALA A 61 -5.87 -6.17 15.28
C ALA A 61 -6.77 -5.12 14.62
N GLU A 62 -8.04 -5.45 14.40
CA GLU A 62 -9.05 -4.51 13.86
C GLU A 62 -9.23 -3.29 14.76
N GLN A 63 -9.26 -3.49 16.09
CA GLN A 63 -9.34 -2.40 17.04
C GLN A 63 -8.09 -1.51 16.97
N TYR A 64 -6.91 -2.09 16.78
CA TYR A 64 -5.67 -1.34 16.64
C TYR A 64 -5.64 -0.51 15.35
N ILE A 65 -6.01 -1.07 14.20
CA ILE A 65 -6.04 -0.29 12.95
C ILE A 65 -7.09 0.82 13.01
N HIS A 66 -8.24 0.58 13.63
CA HIS A 66 -9.23 1.63 13.89
C HIS A 66 -8.68 2.74 14.80
N LEU A 67 -7.94 2.39 15.86
CA LEU A 67 -7.30 3.41 16.68
C LEU A 67 -6.24 4.19 15.89
N ALA A 68 -5.55 3.57 14.94
CA ALA A 68 -4.63 4.28 14.04
C ALA A 68 -5.39 5.33 13.19
N ASP A 69 -6.55 4.98 12.61
CA ASP A 69 -7.43 5.95 11.93
C ASP A 69 -7.78 7.15 12.83
N VAL A 70 -8.22 6.87 14.07
CA VAL A 70 -8.60 7.90 15.03
C VAL A 70 -7.41 8.80 15.40
N ARG A 71 -6.19 8.24 15.51
CA ARG A 71 -4.98 9.03 15.77
C ARG A 71 -4.65 9.94 14.59
N LEU A 72 -4.80 9.49 13.34
CA LEU A 72 -4.61 10.38 12.19
C LEU A 72 -5.64 11.51 12.13
N ALA A 73 -6.89 11.23 12.48
CA ALA A 73 -7.93 12.26 12.56
C ALA A 73 -7.59 13.30 13.63
N GLU A 74 -7.13 12.85 14.81
CA GLU A 74 -6.65 13.74 15.87
C GLU A 74 -5.42 14.54 15.43
N TYR A 75 -4.49 13.91 14.71
CA TYR A 75 -3.30 14.56 14.17
C TYR A 75 -3.68 15.72 13.25
N GLN A 76 -4.56 15.50 12.27
CA GLN A 76 -5.05 16.56 11.38
C GLN A 76 -5.67 17.70 12.17
N LYS A 77 -6.53 17.41 13.16
CA LYS A 77 -7.12 18.46 14.01
C LYS A 77 -6.08 19.22 14.84
N MET A 78 -4.98 18.59 15.25
CA MET A 78 -3.92 19.29 15.96
C MET A 78 -3.10 20.18 15.01
N ILE A 79 -2.84 19.74 13.78
CA ILE A 79 -2.19 20.56 12.75
C ILE A 79 -3.07 21.76 12.38
N GLU A 80 -4.37 21.56 12.13
CA GLU A 80 -5.34 22.64 11.86
C GLU A 80 -5.36 23.71 12.97
N LYS A 81 -5.13 23.28 14.23
CA LYS A 81 -5.11 24.17 15.40
C LYS A 81 -3.72 24.76 15.69
N GLY A 82 -2.72 24.50 14.85
CA GLY A 82 -1.33 24.95 15.04
C GLY A 82 -0.61 24.29 16.23
N LYS A 83 -1.13 23.17 16.74
CA LYS A 83 -0.61 22.46 17.93
C LYS A 83 0.34 21.34 17.52
N GLU A 84 1.41 21.69 16.81
CA GLU A 84 2.33 20.72 16.20
C GLU A 84 2.98 19.77 17.21
N GLU A 85 3.37 20.24 18.40
CA GLU A 85 3.94 19.36 19.43
C GLU A 85 2.96 18.28 19.89
N ILE A 86 1.67 18.62 19.99
CA ILE A 86 0.62 17.65 20.31
C ILE A 86 0.44 16.69 19.14
N ALA A 87 0.41 17.23 17.91
CA ALA A 87 0.31 16.45 16.69
C ALA A 87 1.43 15.40 16.59
N GLN A 88 2.69 15.76 16.86
CA GLN A 88 3.80 14.81 16.85
C GLN A 88 3.62 13.67 17.88
N ARG A 89 3.14 13.98 19.09
CA ARG A 89 2.83 12.95 20.09
C ARG A 89 1.69 12.03 19.65
N VAL A 90 0.69 12.58 18.96
CA VAL A 90 -0.41 11.79 18.38
C VAL A 90 0.10 10.89 17.26
N LEU A 91 1.01 11.40 16.43
CA LEU A 91 1.60 10.65 15.33
C LEU A 91 2.44 9.46 15.83
N ALA A 92 3.20 9.62 16.91
CA ALA A 92 3.90 8.51 17.55
C ALA A 92 2.92 7.44 18.09
N LYS A 93 1.74 7.86 18.59
CA LYS A 93 0.69 6.91 18.98
C LYS A 93 0.09 6.21 17.77
N TYR A 94 -0.13 6.92 16.66
CA TYR A 94 -0.56 6.34 15.39
C TYR A 94 0.37 5.19 14.96
N GLU A 95 1.69 5.45 14.88
CA GLU A 95 2.69 4.44 14.51
C GLU A 95 2.60 3.20 15.41
N LYS A 96 2.42 3.42 16.73
CA LYS A 96 2.28 2.34 17.70
C LYS A 96 1.02 1.50 17.44
N GLN A 97 -0.13 2.12 17.16
CA GLN A 97 -1.35 1.35 16.89
C GLN A 97 -1.25 0.58 15.57
N LEU A 98 -0.70 1.20 14.53
CA LEU A 98 -0.47 0.53 13.25
C LEU A 98 0.45 -0.69 13.41
N GLY A 99 1.57 -0.53 14.13
CA GLY A 99 2.49 -1.62 14.42
C GLY A 99 1.84 -2.75 15.24
N HIS A 100 0.98 -2.43 16.21
CA HIS A 100 0.24 -3.43 16.96
C HIS A 100 -0.79 -4.19 16.11
N ALA A 101 -1.48 -3.51 15.20
CA ALA A 101 -2.41 -4.15 14.26
C ALA A 101 -1.66 -5.20 13.42
N LEU A 102 -0.54 -4.79 12.84
CA LEU A 102 0.31 -5.68 12.05
C LEU A 102 0.87 -6.85 12.86
N SER A 103 1.34 -6.58 14.09
CA SER A 103 1.86 -7.61 14.99
C SER A 103 0.79 -8.67 15.33
N LYS A 104 -0.46 -8.27 15.52
CA LYS A 104 -1.56 -9.20 15.80
C LYS A 104 -1.96 -10.02 14.57
N ALA A 105 -1.93 -9.43 13.38
CA ALA A 105 -2.08 -10.19 12.14
C ALA A 105 -0.95 -11.23 11.99
N LYS A 106 0.32 -10.84 12.17
CA LYS A 106 1.46 -11.79 12.15
C LYS A 106 1.34 -12.89 13.21
N GLU A 107 0.83 -12.59 14.39
CA GLU A 107 0.59 -13.60 15.44
C GLU A 107 -0.40 -14.69 15.00
N LEU A 108 -1.48 -14.31 14.33
CA LEU A 108 -2.47 -15.26 13.77
C LEU A 108 -1.84 -16.13 12.68
N GLN A 109 -1.09 -15.51 11.76
CA GLN A 109 -0.38 -16.19 10.69
C GLN A 109 0.60 -17.23 11.23
N ASN A 110 1.40 -16.86 12.24
CA ASN A 110 2.37 -17.77 12.87
C ASN A 110 1.70 -18.96 13.59
N LYS A 111 0.40 -18.86 13.91
CA LYS A 111 -0.41 -19.95 14.46
C LYS A 111 -1.09 -20.77 13.37
N GLY A 112 -0.76 -20.54 12.09
CA GLY A 112 -1.35 -21.22 10.93
C GLY A 112 -2.82 -20.87 10.70
N LYS A 113 -3.31 -19.75 11.25
CA LYS A 113 -4.68 -19.27 10.98
C LYS A 113 -4.68 -18.46 9.70
N ASP A 114 -5.62 -18.76 8.82
CA ASP A 114 -5.92 -17.90 7.68
C ASP A 114 -6.44 -16.54 8.18
N ASN A 115 -5.80 -15.48 7.70
CA ASN A 115 -6.10 -14.10 8.05
C ASN A 115 -5.81 -13.15 6.87
N GLN A 116 -5.91 -13.65 5.64
CA GLN A 116 -5.65 -12.84 4.44
C GLN A 116 -6.55 -11.60 4.38
N ASP A 117 -7.82 -11.72 4.76
CA ASP A 117 -8.77 -10.62 4.82
C ASP A 117 -8.35 -9.54 5.83
N LEU A 118 -7.80 -9.95 6.99
CA LEU A 118 -7.29 -9.03 7.99
C LEU A 118 -6.07 -8.27 7.46
N PHE A 119 -5.12 -8.95 6.81
CA PHE A 119 -3.96 -8.29 6.20
C PHE A 119 -4.40 -7.32 5.11
N GLN A 120 -5.33 -7.71 4.23
CA GLN A 120 -5.88 -6.83 3.20
C GLN A 120 -6.52 -5.59 3.81
N LYS A 121 -7.33 -5.75 4.86
CA LYS A 121 -7.96 -4.63 5.56
C LYS A 121 -6.94 -3.67 6.17
N ILE A 122 -5.88 -4.20 6.79
CA ILE A 122 -4.79 -3.38 7.34
C ILE A 122 -4.09 -2.63 6.21
N GLU A 123 -3.76 -3.31 5.12
CA GLU A 123 -3.10 -2.72 3.94
C GLU A 123 -3.93 -1.60 3.32
N ASP A 124 -5.19 -1.88 2.95
CA ASP A 124 -6.11 -0.91 2.34
C ASP A 124 -6.29 0.34 3.21
N THR A 125 -6.39 0.14 4.53
CA THR A 125 -6.51 1.23 5.49
C THR A 125 -5.21 2.03 5.56
N THR A 126 -4.06 1.36 5.55
CA THR A 126 -2.74 1.99 5.58
C THR A 126 -2.45 2.78 4.30
N VAL A 127 -2.91 2.32 3.13
CA VAL A 127 -2.82 3.07 1.87
C VAL A 127 -3.58 4.40 1.97
N LYS A 128 -4.76 4.41 2.60
CA LYS A 128 -5.49 5.66 2.89
C LYS A 128 -4.69 6.55 3.85
N HIS A 129 -4.06 5.97 4.87
CA HIS A 129 -3.21 6.70 5.82
C HIS A 129 -2.02 7.38 5.13
N ILE A 130 -1.34 6.69 4.22
CA ILE A 130 -0.24 7.22 3.41
C ILE A 130 -0.69 8.50 2.67
N SER A 131 -1.85 8.45 2.01
CA SER A 131 -2.40 9.63 1.31
C SER A 131 -2.64 10.81 2.26
N VAL A 132 -3.19 10.55 3.46
CA VAL A 132 -3.40 11.58 4.47
C VAL A 132 -2.06 12.16 4.94
N LEU A 133 -1.07 11.32 5.23
CA LEU A 133 0.25 11.75 5.68
C LEU A 133 0.95 12.60 4.62
N GLU A 134 0.92 12.19 3.35
CA GLU A 134 1.51 12.94 2.23
C GLU A 134 0.86 14.31 2.05
N LYS A 135 -0.48 14.39 2.10
CA LYS A 135 -1.22 15.67 2.03
C LYS A 135 -0.80 16.65 3.14
N ASN A 136 -0.46 16.16 4.33
CA ASN A 136 -0.07 17.01 5.45
C ASN A 136 1.39 17.49 5.40
N MET A 137 2.24 16.92 4.53
CA MET A 137 3.66 17.29 4.45
C MET A 137 3.89 18.76 4.09
N ALA A 138 2.96 19.37 3.33
CA ALA A 138 3.00 20.77 2.96
C ALA A 138 2.52 21.73 4.07
N ASN A 139 1.87 21.21 5.12
CA ASN A 139 1.14 22.02 6.11
C ASN A 139 1.83 22.10 7.48
N VAL A 140 3.06 21.59 7.59
CA VAL A 140 3.78 21.48 8.86
C VAL A 140 5.17 22.10 8.80
N SER A 141 5.69 22.54 9.95
CA SER A 141 7.06 23.02 10.06
C SER A 141 8.10 21.95 9.74
N GLU A 142 9.34 22.37 9.41
CA GLU A 142 10.45 21.44 9.16
C GLU A 142 10.73 20.48 10.32
N ASN A 143 10.55 20.95 11.56
CA ASN A 143 10.70 20.10 12.73
C ASN A 143 9.62 19.00 12.79
N ALA A 144 8.41 19.29 12.32
CA ALA A 144 7.32 18.33 12.26
C ALA A 144 7.38 17.40 11.04
N LYS A 145 8.02 17.81 9.94
CA LYS A 145 8.23 16.95 8.76
C LYS A 145 8.96 15.66 9.10
N LYS A 146 10.00 15.69 9.94
CA LYS A 146 10.73 14.48 10.37
C LYS A 146 9.83 13.42 10.99
N GLY A 147 8.88 13.85 11.83
CA GLY A 147 7.90 12.94 12.42
C GLY A 147 6.97 12.34 11.37
N LEU A 148 6.56 13.16 10.40
CA LEU A 148 5.69 12.74 9.29
C LEU A 148 6.38 11.78 8.33
N GLU A 149 7.62 12.05 7.96
CA GLU A 149 8.46 11.18 7.12
C GLU A 149 8.62 9.80 7.77
N LYS A 150 8.91 9.77 9.07
CA LYS A 150 9.02 8.52 9.82
C LYS A 150 7.69 7.74 9.81
N ALA A 151 6.57 8.42 10.08
CA ALA A 151 5.25 7.78 10.06
C ALA A 151 4.87 7.28 8.66
N LEU A 152 5.21 8.04 7.61
CA LEU A 152 5.01 7.67 6.21
C LEU A 152 5.81 6.42 5.85
N GLU A 153 7.09 6.38 6.23
CA GLU A 153 7.97 5.23 6.03
C GLU A 153 7.46 3.98 6.74
N SER A 154 7.05 4.10 8.01
CA SER A 154 6.44 3.00 8.75
C SER A 154 5.14 2.52 8.10
N SER A 155 4.33 3.43 7.57
CA SER A 155 3.08 3.09 6.89
C SER A 155 3.34 2.37 5.57
N LYS A 156 4.32 2.83 4.77
CA LYS A 156 4.73 2.16 3.53
C LYS A 156 5.21 0.73 3.78
N LYS A 157 6.01 0.51 4.83
CA LYS A 157 6.43 -0.84 5.24
C LYS A 157 5.25 -1.75 5.59
N VAL A 158 4.25 -1.24 6.30
CA VAL A 158 3.05 -2.01 6.65
C VAL A 158 2.22 -2.32 5.41
N ALA A 159 2.01 -1.35 4.51
CA ALA A 159 1.27 -1.57 3.26
C ALA A 159 1.96 -2.61 2.36
N GLN A 160 3.29 -2.66 2.36
CA GLN A 160 4.06 -3.63 1.59
C GLN A 160 4.22 -4.99 2.28
N GLU A 161 3.72 -5.18 3.51
CA GLU A 161 3.94 -6.41 4.26
C GLU A 161 3.34 -7.63 3.54
N LYS A 162 2.15 -7.49 2.95
CA LYS A 162 1.52 -8.57 2.20
C LYS A 162 2.36 -8.96 0.98
N ALA A 163 2.91 -7.98 0.26
CA ALA A 163 3.84 -8.22 -0.84
C ALA A 163 5.12 -8.93 -0.36
N VAL A 164 5.62 -8.61 0.84
CA VAL A 164 6.74 -9.33 1.49
C VAL A 164 6.37 -10.77 1.84
N GLN A 165 5.14 -11.06 2.27
CA GLN A 165 4.68 -12.42 2.55
C GLN A 165 4.46 -13.24 1.28
N ASN A 166 3.81 -12.64 0.28
CA ASN A 166 3.71 -13.22 -1.06
C ASN A 166 5.11 -13.52 -1.61
N PHE A 167 6.08 -12.67 -1.27
CA PHE A 167 7.47 -12.89 -1.60
C PHE A 167 8.09 -14.08 -0.86
N GLU A 168 7.83 -14.30 0.44
CA GLU A 168 8.33 -15.49 1.15
C GLU A 168 7.76 -16.78 0.56
N VAL A 169 6.48 -16.75 0.15
CA VAL A 169 5.84 -17.85 -0.60
C VAL A 169 6.49 -18.01 -1.99
N PHE A 170 6.80 -16.91 -2.66
CA PHE A 170 7.50 -16.91 -3.93
C PHE A 170 8.93 -17.44 -3.81
N GLU A 171 9.69 -17.04 -2.80
CA GLU A 171 11.05 -17.49 -2.51
C GLU A 171 11.07 -19.02 -2.33
N ALA A 172 10.16 -19.55 -1.51
CA ALA A 172 10.00 -21.00 -1.34
C ALA A 172 9.73 -21.70 -2.67
N LYS A 173 8.78 -21.21 -3.46
CA LYS A 173 8.45 -21.76 -4.79
C LYS A 173 9.58 -21.60 -5.81
N CYS A 174 10.34 -20.50 -5.74
CA CYS A 174 11.50 -20.22 -6.59
C CYS A 174 12.62 -21.24 -6.34
N ILE A 175 12.88 -21.53 -5.06
CA ILE A 175 13.85 -22.55 -4.64
C ILE A 175 13.38 -23.95 -5.05
N GLU A 176 12.11 -24.30 -4.82
CA GLU A 176 11.52 -25.58 -5.26
C GLU A 176 11.61 -25.78 -6.77
N ALA A 177 11.43 -24.70 -7.54
CA ALA A 177 11.59 -24.71 -8.99
C ALA A 177 13.06 -24.84 -9.42
N GLY A 178 14.03 -24.80 -8.50
CA GLY A 178 15.48 -24.93 -8.71
C GLY A 178 16.20 -23.61 -8.98
N GLY A 179 15.66 -22.48 -8.51
CA GLY A 179 16.33 -21.17 -8.56
C GLY A 179 17.49 -21.12 -7.55
N ALA A 180 18.53 -20.36 -7.87
CA ALA A 180 19.63 -20.13 -6.93
C ALA A 180 19.14 -19.28 -5.75
N PRO A 181 19.42 -19.66 -4.48
CA PRO A 181 18.93 -18.94 -3.30
C PRO A 181 19.27 -17.45 -3.30
N GLU A 182 20.44 -17.07 -3.78
CA GLU A 182 20.88 -15.67 -3.86
C GLU A 182 19.97 -14.84 -4.78
N VAL A 183 19.53 -15.44 -5.90
CA VAL A 183 18.61 -14.83 -6.87
C VAL A 183 17.18 -14.78 -6.29
N CYS A 184 16.77 -15.83 -5.58
CA CYS A 184 15.44 -15.91 -4.96
C CYS A 184 15.31 -15.01 -3.72
N VAL A 185 16.40 -14.56 -3.08
CA VAL A 185 16.39 -13.69 -1.88
C VAL A 185 16.62 -12.21 -2.22
N GLU A 186 17.47 -11.92 -3.21
CA GLU A 186 17.84 -10.55 -3.58
C GLU A 186 16.63 -9.69 -3.99
N PHE A 187 15.58 -10.33 -4.49
CA PHE A 187 14.33 -9.68 -4.86
C PHE A 187 13.54 -9.13 -3.64
N LYS A 188 13.63 -9.74 -2.44
CA LYS A 188 13.00 -9.21 -1.19
C LYS A 188 13.48 -7.81 -0.89
N VAL A 189 14.79 -7.64 -0.99
CA VAL A 189 15.52 -6.40 -0.68
C VAL A 189 15.20 -5.32 -1.71
N ASN A 190 14.94 -5.72 -2.96
CA ASN A 190 14.60 -4.81 -4.05
C ASN A 190 13.13 -4.37 -4.03
N LEU A 191 12.20 -5.26 -3.68
CA LEU A 191 10.79 -4.91 -3.46
C LEU A 191 10.64 -3.93 -2.28
N GLN A 192 11.38 -4.16 -1.19
CA GLN A 192 11.43 -3.26 -0.03
C GLN A 192 12.08 -1.90 -0.34
N SER A 193 12.89 -1.78 -1.40
CA SER A 193 13.56 -0.54 -1.78
C SER A 193 12.90 0.21 -2.94
N SER A 194 11.75 -0.25 -3.44
CA SER A 194 10.97 0.41 -4.51
C SER A 194 11.74 0.63 -5.81
N LYS A 195 12.76 -0.19 -6.13
CA LYS A 195 13.54 -0.09 -7.38
C LYS A 195 12.84 -0.79 -8.54
N THR A 196 12.94 -0.21 -9.74
CA THR A 196 12.36 -0.80 -10.98
C THR A 196 13.22 -1.96 -11.50
N LEU A 197 12.61 -2.93 -12.20
CA LEU A 197 13.34 -4.05 -12.83
C LEU A 197 14.39 -3.58 -13.84
N ARG A 198 14.12 -2.48 -14.57
CA ARG A 198 15.11 -1.84 -15.45
C ARG A 198 16.32 -1.35 -14.65
N THR A 199 16.10 -0.63 -13.56
CA THR A 199 17.17 -0.14 -12.67
C THR A 199 17.99 -1.29 -12.11
N PHE A 200 17.32 -2.37 -11.69
CA PHE A 200 17.98 -3.57 -11.19
C PHE A 200 18.87 -4.24 -12.24
N CYS A 201 18.37 -4.43 -13.47
CA CYS A 201 19.14 -5.02 -14.57
C CYS A 201 20.43 -4.24 -14.86
N ILE A 202 20.35 -2.90 -14.88
CA ILE A 202 21.50 -2.03 -15.12
C ILE A 202 22.51 -2.12 -13.96
N GLU A 203 22.04 -2.07 -12.70
CA GLU A 203 22.91 -2.17 -11.52
C GLU A 203 23.65 -3.51 -11.42
N LYS A 204 23.07 -4.58 -11.95
CA LYS A 204 23.68 -5.92 -11.98
C LYS A 204 24.56 -6.17 -13.21
N GLY A 205 24.81 -5.16 -14.03
CA GLY A 205 25.68 -5.27 -15.20
C GLY A 205 25.05 -6.02 -16.37
N GLY A 206 23.73 -6.08 -16.44
CA GLY A 206 23.02 -6.61 -17.60
C GLY A 206 23.30 -5.77 -18.87
N PRO A 207 23.27 -6.37 -20.08
CA PRO A 207 23.45 -5.63 -21.31
C PRO A 207 22.38 -4.55 -21.46
N LEU A 208 22.78 -3.31 -21.75
CA LEU A 208 21.89 -2.16 -21.79
C LEU A 208 20.68 -2.39 -22.71
N GLU A 209 20.91 -2.99 -23.88
CA GLU A 209 19.88 -3.34 -24.86
C GLU A 209 18.84 -4.34 -24.31
N GLN A 210 19.24 -5.24 -23.42
CA GLN A 210 18.31 -6.15 -22.76
C GLN A 210 17.60 -5.47 -21.58
N CYS A 211 18.31 -4.60 -20.85
CA CYS A 211 17.74 -3.87 -19.73
C CYS A 211 16.68 -2.84 -20.18
N GLU A 212 16.86 -2.24 -21.36
CA GLU A 212 15.91 -1.29 -21.95
C GLU A 212 14.60 -1.95 -22.40
N LYS A 213 14.58 -3.28 -22.56
CA LYS A 213 13.35 -4.00 -22.81
C LYS A 213 12.44 -3.97 -21.60
N PHE A 214 12.98 -3.97 -20.37
CA PHE A 214 12.15 -3.89 -19.17
C PHE A 214 11.50 -2.50 -19.04
N PRO A 215 10.21 -2.42 -18.69
CA PRO A 215 9.53 -1.15 -18.59
C PRO A 215 10.13 -0.30 -17.47
N ALA A 216 10.23 1.01 -17.72
CA ALA A 216 10.76 1.96 -16.74
C ALA A 216 9.84 2.18 -15.53
N GLN A 217 8.60 1.70 -15.61
CA GLN A 217 7.60 1.68 -14.54
C GLN A 217 6.93 0.30 -14.56
N GLY A 218 6.45 -0.20 -13.41
CA GLY A 218 5.70 -1.45 -13.34
C GLY A 218 4.44 -1.45 -14.21
N PHE A 219 3.84 -2.62 -14.42
CA PHE A 219 2.59 -2.75 -15.17
C PHE A 219 1.39 -2.34 -14.34
N LYS A 220 0.47 -1.60 -14.95
CA LYS A 220 -0.76 -1.10 -14.32
C LYS A 220 -1.94 -2.06 -14.44
N SER A 221 -1.84 -3.08 -15.30
CA SER A 221 -2.91 -4.05 -15.56
C SER A 221 -2.35 -5.34 -16.16
N PHE A 222 -3.07 -6.45 -16.00
CA PHE A 222 -2.67 -7.75 -16.55
C PHE A 222 -2.66 -7.73 -18.08
N GLU A 223 -3.55 -6.95 -18.68
CA GLU A 223 -3.63 -6.71 -20.12
C GLU A 223 -2.34 -6.07 -20.65
N GLN A 224 -1.72 -5.18 -19.87
CA GLN A 224 -0.42 -4.62 -20.26
C GLN A 224 0.72 -5.65 -20.19
N ILE A 225 0.62 -6.66 -19.32
CA ILE A 225 1.60 -7.75 -19.27
C ILE A 225 1.47 -8.62 -20.53
N GLU A 226 0.25 -8.96 -20.92
CA GLU A 226 0.00 -9.74 -22.14
C GLU A 226 0.48 -8.99 -23.38
N ALA A 227 0.13 -7.70 -23.49
CA ALA A 227 0.59 -6.84 -24.57
C ALA A 227 2.12 -6.78 -24.65
N TYR A 228 2.78 -6.57 -23.51
CA TYR A 228 4.23 -6.53 -23.43
C TYR A 228 4.89 -7.86 -23.79
N CYS A 229 4.33 -8.99 -23.35
CA CYS A 229 4.79 -10.33 -23.72
C CYS A 229 4.73 -10.56 -25.24
N MET A 230 3.65 -10.12 -25.89
CA MET A 230 3.53 -10.23 -27.35
C MET A 230 4.49 -9.29 -28.08
N GLU A 231 4.58 -8.03 -27.65
CA GLU A 231 5.35 -6.98 -28.33
C GLU A 231 6.86 -7.13 -28.11
N SER A 232 7.29 -7.45 -26.89
CA SER A 232 8.70 -7.46 -26.51
C SER A 232 9.35 -8.83 -26.69
N TRP A 233 8.58 -9.92 -26.54
CA TRP A 233 9.11 -11.29 -26.66
C TRP A 233 8.66 -11.99 -27.95
N GLY A 234 7.74 -11.41 -28.72
CA GLY A 234 7.22 -12.01 -29.96
C GLY A 234 6.43 -13.30 -29.72
N ALA A 235 5.93 -13.50 -28.49
CA ALA A 235 5.25 -14.72 -28.09
C ALA A 235 3.80 -14.77 -28.58
N PRO A 236 3.23 -15.97 -28.85
CA PRO A 236 1.83 -16.12 -29.20
C PRO A 236 0.90 -15.62 -28.07
N SER A 237 -0.23 -15.01 -28.45
CA SER A 237 -1.21 -14.46 -27.50
C SER A 237 -1.71 -15.48 -26.46
N GLU A 238 -1.92 -16.74 -26.87
CA GLU A 238 -2.33 -17.83 -25.98
C GLU A 238 -1.28 -18.13 -24.90
N LEU A 239 0.01 -18.08 -25.25
CA LEU A 239 1.11 -18.24 -24.31
C LEU A 239 1.13 -17.07 -23.32
N CYS A 240 1.00 -15.84 -23.80
CA CYS A 240 0.98 -14.66 -22.94
C CYS A 240 -0.23 -14.64 -21.98
N ALA A 241 -1.41 -15.05 -22.45
CA ALA A 241 -2.60 -15.21 -21.60
C ALA A 241 -2.40 -16.29 -20.53
N SER A 242 -1.71 -17.39 -20.86
CA SER A 242 -1.40 -18.46 -19.90
C SER A 242 -0.48 -18.00 -18.76
N LEU A 243 0.39 -17.00 -19.01
CA LEU A 243 1.26 -16.42 -17.98
C LEU A 243 0.45 -15.63 -16.94
N VAL A 244 -0.52 -14.82 -17.40
CA VAL A 244 -1.44 -14.10 -16.52
C VAL A 244 -2.33 -15.06 -15.72
N ILE A 245 -2.83 -16.12 -16.36
CA ILE A 245 -3.61 -17.17 -15.68
C ILE A 245 -2.78 -17.81 -14.57
N ARG A 246 -1.51 -18.16 -14.85
CA ARG A 246 -0.60 -18.74 -13.86
C ARG A 246 -0.34 -17.80 -12.67
N CYS A 247 -0.24 -16.49 -12.90
CA CYS A 247 -0.17 -15.53 -11.79
C CYS A 247 -1.42 -15.59 -10.91
N ARG A 248 -2.61 -15.60 -11.51
CA ARG A 248 -3.88 -15.67 -10.77
C ARG A 248 -4.01 -16.98 -9.99
N GLU A 249 -3.58 -18.11 -10.56
CA GLU A 249 -3.51 -19.41 -9.87
C GLU A 249 -2.54 -19.42 -8.68
N LEU A 250 -1.48 -18.61 -8.75
CA LEU A 250 -0.54 -18.40 -7.64
C LEU A 250 -1.07 -17.43 -6.57
N GLY A 251 -2.31 -16.95 -6.71
CA GLY A 251 -2.94 -15.99 -5.79
C GLY A 251 -2.48 -14.54 -5.99
N ILE A 252 -1.78 -14.24 -7.10
CA ILE A 252 -1.29 -12.90 -7.39
C ILE A 252 -2.44 -12.07 -7.98
N THR A 253 -2.71 -10.94 -7.35
CA THR A 253 -3.88 -10.09 -7.68
C THR A 253 -3.50 -8.78 -8.36
N THR A 254 -2.21 -8.42 -8.37
CA THR A 254 -1.72 -7.20 -9.03
C THR A 254 -0.86 -7.52 -10.25
N ALA A 255 -0.94 -6.66 -11.26
CA ALA A 255 -0.16 -6.79 -12.48
C ALA A 255 1.34 -6.60 -12.24
N GLU A 256 1.69 -5.72 -11.31
CA GLU A 256 3.07 -5.47 -10.93
C GLU A 256 3.71 -6.73 -10.34
N GLU A 257 3.08 -7.35 -9.33
CA GLU A 257 3.53 -8.63 -8.76
C GLU A 257 3.58 -9.76 -9.79
N CYS A 258 2.61 -9.83 -10.69
CA CYS A 258 2.56 -10.87 -11.72
C CYS A 258 3.74 -10.75 -12.69
N PHE A 259 4.02 -9.55 -13.19
CA PHE A 259 5.14 -9.34 -14.10
C PHE A 259 6.48 -9.73 -13.47
N LEU A 260 6.66 -9.38 -12.20
CA LEU A 260 7.86 -9.69 -11.45
C LEU A 260 8.10 -11.21 -11.39
N VAL A 261 7.06 -11.99 -11.07
CA VAL A 261 7.13 -13.46 -11.04
C VAL A 261 7.41 -14.06 -12.42
N LEU A 262 6.76 -13.54 -13.46
CA LEU A 262 6.92 -14.04 -14.83
C LEU A 262 8.32 -13.77 -15.39
N SER A 263 8.89 -12.58 -15.10
CA SER A 263 10.21 -12.20 -15.58
C SER A 263 11.32 -13.18 -15.13
N ILE A 264 11.17 -13.78 -13.94
CA ILE A 264 12.11 -14.75 -13.37
C ILE A 264 12.04 -16.11 -14.08
N ALA A 265 10.84 -16.56 -14.47
CA ALA A 265 10.67 -17.82 -15.21
C ALA A 265 11.36 -17.79 -16.59
N THR A 266 11.32 -16.63 -17.27
CA THR A 266 11.96 -16.43 -18.58
C THR A 266 13.49 -16.36 -18.52
N VAL A 267 14.07 -15.81 -17.45
CA VAL A 267 15.53 -15.77 -17.27
C VAL A 267 16.12 -17.20 -17.19
N LYS A 268 15.36 -18.15 -16.64
CA LYS A 268 15.79 -19.54 -16.48
C LYS A 268 15.78 -20.35 -17.78
N THR A 269 14.96 -19.97 -18.76
CA THR A 269 14.85 -20.66 -20.04
C THR A 269 15.80 -20.13 -21.12
N SER A 270 16.42 -18.97 -20.88
CA SER A 270 17.50 -18.48 -21.75
C SER A 270 18.81 -19.14 -21.35
N PRO A 271 19.49 -19.89 -22.25
CA PRO A 271 20.83 -20.36 -21.96
C PRO A 271 21.73 -19.17 -21.65
N ALA A 272 22.61 -19.29 -20.65
CA ALA A 272 23.73 -18.37 -20.50
C ALA A 272 24.47 -18.29 -21.85
N PRO A 273 24.93 -17.11 -22.29
CA PRO A 273 25.77 -17.03 -23.48
C PRO A 273 27.00 -17.91 -23.23
N SER A 274 27.11 -19.01 -23.96
CA SER A 274 28.34 -19.78 -24.01
C SER A 274 29.44 -18.84 -24.45
N SER A 275 30.45 -18.65 -23.61
CA SER A 275 31.71 -18.05 -24.03
C SER A 275 32.28 -18.90 -25.17
N SER A 276 32.05 -18.49 -26.40
CA SER A 276 32.71 -19.04 -27.57
C SER A 276 34.16 -18.54 -27.57
N GLU A 277 35.09 -19.49 -27.60
CA GLU A 277 36.50 -19.33 -27.98
C GLU A 277 36.66 -18.66 -29.37
#